data_AF-A0A2W0H5I9-F1
#
_entry.id   AF-A0A2W0H5I9-F1
#
_cell.length_a   1.000
_cell.length_b   1.000
_cell.length_c   1.000
_cell.angle_alpha   90.00
_cell.angle_beta   90.00
_cell.angle_gamma   90.00
#
_symmetry.space_group_name_H-M   'P 1'
#
loop_
_entity.id
_entity.type
_entity.pdbx_description
1 polymer ?
#
loop_
_entity_poly.entity_id
_entity_poly.type
_entity_poly.pdbx_seq_one_letter_code
_entity_poly.pdbx_strand_id
1 'polypeptide(L)'
;MGKIKKILALAAASVTAFFVLSSTSVQADEDVERIYGENRYETAVKISKAGWEGGSDVVFIARGNDFPDALSGTPLAHKYNAPILLSRTAGLSGETLNEIERLQAGQAVILGGENAVSPDVEETLLALGLTVDRIGGENRYETSVLIANELSQADDAFVASGRNYPDALAAAPVAANHGVPILLTSENYLPDVTETFIEERGFVQTTVIGGSAVIDEEVEAQLPSPVRISGENRYETAAAIAEQLAVPGNHAYIATGTDFADALTGSVLAAKNETVMLLTSSDRARESVIRYVVNNRIDTSALLGGESALSTEVKVDLAEAHEYVHPLDVLIADAEDGTLLEKTDAYEAPFAQNNYHGDVDAEEPFTFQEGRENARVLITAPHTTRTIRDGNPKSQEFYTGAITLSLQEYTGAHVLYTTKKTQDPNHYDPVPFKEELERVIDQYEIDLVLDIHGAAASWPFAMDIGTNDGELVSAHRPAALMNAYRELGIFNVYENYHFNASAPERIANYSFNQLGVEAMQLKFNRSLRSPDTNLEAYVNGLYGMISYLETEDPAFPWSPADE
;
A
#
# COMPACT_ATOMS: atom_id res chain seq x y z
N MET A 1 43.87 56.35 11.95
CA MET A 1 44.99 55.38 11.83
C MET A 1 44.40 54.00 12.05
N GLY A 2 44.31 53.09 11.09
CA GLY A 2 44.67 53.12 9.68
C GLY A 2 44.42 51.74 9.05
N LYS A 3 43.96 51.76 7.79
CA LYS A 3 44.33 50.84 6.69
C LYS A 3 43.91 49.34 6.83
N ILE A 4 43.36 48.61 5.85
CA ILE A 4 43.24 48.70 4.38
C ILE A 4 42.17 47.67 3.88
N LYS A 5 41.43 48.10 2.84
CA LYS A 5 40.69 47.43 1.73
C LYS A 5 40.61 45.89 1.58
N LYS A 6 39.41 45.47 1.14
CA LYS A 6 39.03 44.51 0.07
C LYS A 6 40.09 43.48 -0.36
N ILE A 7 39.81 42.18 -0.22
CA ILE A 7 39.84 41.11 -1.26
C ILE A 7 39.02 39.92 -0.72
N LEU A 8 37.93 39.52 -1.39
CA LEU A 8 37.35 38.18 -1.28
C LEU A 8 36.97 37.76 -2.69
N ALA A 9 37.94 37.16 -3.35
CA ALA A 9 37.80 36.43 -4.60
C ALA A 9 38.42 35.06 -4.37
N LEU A 10 37.65 34.02 -4.69
CA LEU A 10 38.03 32.62 -4.93
C LEU A 10 38.84 31.91 -3.84
N ALA A 11 38.12 31.15 -3.00
CA ALA A 11 38.54 29.82 -2.56
C ALA A 11 37.32 29.07 -1.99
N ALA A 12 36.57 28.39 -2.86
CA ALA A 12 35.69 27.30 -2.46
C ALA A 12 35.61 26.31 -3.63
N ALA A 13 36.73 25.64 -3.89
CA ALA A 13 36.72 24.39 -4.64
C ALA A 13 36.45 23.26 -3.63
N SER A 14 35.35 22.55 -3.87
CA SER A 14 35.24 21.10 -3.72
C SER A 14 35.53 20.49 -2.34
N VAL A 15 34.51 20.44 -1.47
CA VAL A 15 34.20 19.27 -0.62
C VAL A 15 32.74 19.38 -0.17
N THR A 16 31.80 18.75 -0.87
CA THR A 16 30.57 18.12 -0.31
C THR A 16 29.68 17.61 -1.46
N ALA A 17 30.05 16.46 -2.03
CA ALA A 17 29.15 15.66 -2.87
C ALA A 17 29.39 14.16 -2.63
N PHE A 18 29.90 13.78 -1.45
CA PHE A 18 30.29 12.40 -1.14
C PHE A 18 29.79 11.90 0.22
N PHE A 19 28.82 12.57 0.85
CA PHE A 19 28.27 12.18 2.16
C PHE A 19 26.75 11.99 2.21
N VAL A 20 26.03 12.17 1.09
CA VAL A 20 24.57 11.91 1.04
C VAL A 20 24.26 10.48 0.55
N LEU A 21 25.12 9.90 -0.30
CA LEU A 21 24.96 8.52 -0.79
C LEU A 21 25.27 7.43 0.26
N SER A 22 25.94 7.79 1.36
CA SER A 22 26.34 6.81 2.39
C SER A 22 25.35 6.69 3.54
N SER A 23 24.48 7.67 3.78
CA SER A 23 23.45 7.57 4.82
C SER A 23 22.27 6.73 4.34
N THR A 24 21.79 6.97 3.11
CA THR A 24 20.68 6.21 2.52
C THR A 24 21.04 4.73 2.31
N SER A 25 22.26 4.43 1.86
CA SER A 25 22.70 3.03 1.68
C SER A 25 22.85 2.27 3.00
N VAL A 26 23.15 2.96 4.10
CA VAL A 26 23.29 2.34 5.43
C VAL A 26 21.92 2.11 6.05
N GLN A 27 21.00 3.08 5.94
CA GLN A 27 19.62 2.95 6.42
C GLN A 27 18.86 1.86 5.63
N ALA A 28 18.98 1.84 4.29
CA ALA A 28 18.39 0.79 3.45
C ALA A 28 18.89 -0.63 3.80
N ASP A 29 20.08 -0.76 4.39
CA ASP A 29 20.64 -2.04 4.84
C ASP A 29 20.13 -2.46 6.23
N GLU A 30 19.67 -1.51 7.05
CA GLU A 30 19.01 -1.77 8.34
C GLU A 30 17.52 -2.14 8.15
N ASP A 31 16.80 -1.44 7.26
CA ASP A 31 15.35 -1.64 7.08
C ASP A 31 15.01 -2.74 6.07
N VAL A 32 15.92 -3.04 5.12
CA VAL A 32 15.72 -4.06 4.10
C VAL A 32 16.87 -5.07 4.07
N GLU A 33 16.68 -6.20 4.76
CA GLU A 33 17.62 -7.33 4.75
C GLU A 33 17.52 -8.12 3.43
N ARG A 34 18.58 -8.86 3.07
CA ARG A 34 18.53 -9.89 2.03
C ARG A 34 19.05 -11.23 2.51
N ILE A 35 18.23 -12.27 2.38
CA ILE A 35 18.59 -13.66 2.67
C ILE A 35 18.77 -14.41 1.35
N TYR A 36 20.01 -14.76 1.02
CA TYR A 36 20.32 -15.41 -0.26
C TYR A 36 21.61 -16.25 -0.22
N GLY A 37 21.71 -17.17 -1.18
CA GLY A 37 22.94 -17.86 -1.57
C GLY A 37 23.19 -17.78 -3.07
N GLU A 38 24.23 -18.45 -3.56
CA GLU A 38 24.62 -18.39 -4.98
C GLU A 38 23.60 -19.06 -5.92
N ASN A 39 22.70 -19.88 -5.36
CA ASN A 39 21.65 -20.58 -6.06
C ASN A 39 20.51 -20.94 -5.10
N ARG A 40 19.40 -21.47 -5.65
CA ARG A 40 18.20 -21.85 -4.87
C ARG A 40 18.47 -22.81 -3.71
N TYR A 41 19.44 -23.72 -3.84
CA TYR A 41 19.77 -24.67 -2.77
C TYR A 41 20.45 -23.96 -1.60
N GLU A 42 21.39 -23.07 -1.91
CA GLU A 42 22.05 -22.25 -0.89
C GLU A 42 21.12 -21.19 -0.29
N THR A 43 20.21 -20.59 -1.06
CA THR A 43 19.18 -19.70 -0.52
C THR A 43 18.29 -20.43 0.48
N ALA A 44 17.84 -21.65 0.17
CA ALA A 44 17.09 -22.50 1.11
C ALA A 44 17.88 -22.76 2.41
N VAL A 45 19.19 -23.03 2.30
CA VAL A 45 20.08 -23.21 3.46
C VAL A 45 20.20 -21.91 4.28
N LYS A 46 20.23 -20.75 3.63
CA LYS A 46 20.33 -19.44 4.31
C LYS A 46 19.04 -19.10 5.05
N ILE A 47 17.89 -19.37 4.43
CA ILE A 47 16.57 -19.26 5.06
C ILE A 47 16.48 -20.21 6.26
N SER A 48 16.93 -21.46 6.12
CA SER A 48 17.02 -22.43 7.22
C SER A 48 17.86 -21.91 8.39
N LYS A 49 19.01 -21.27 8.11
CA LYS A 49 19.85 -20.68 9.16
C LYS A 49 19.17 -19.51 9.87
N ALA A 50 18.43 -18.67 9.14
CA ALA A 50 17.71 -17.54 9.72
C ALA A 50 16.57 -17.98 10.67
N GLY A 51 15.83 -19.04 10.32
CA GLY A 51 14.69 -19.50 11.13
C GLY A 51 14.99 -20.58 12.18
N TRP A 52 16.11 -21.31 12.03
CA TRP A 52 16.42 -22.51 12.82
C TRP A 52 17.88 -22.53 13.28
N GLU A 53 18.33 -21.42 13.88
CA GLU A 53 19.67 -21.31 14.47
C GLU A 53 19.95 -22.43 15.47
N GLY A 54 18.97 -22.75 16.32
CA GLY A 54 19.04 -23.80 17.34
C GLY A 54 18.88 -25.24 16.84
N GLY A 55 18.73 -25.44 15.53
CA GLY A 55 18.47 -26.75 14.92
C GLY A 55 16.98 -27.05 14.70
N SER A 56 16.70 -28.22 14.13
CA SER A 56 15.34 -28.75 13.96
C SER A 56 15.38 -30.28 13.92
N ASP A 57 14.49 -30.94 14.68
CA ASP A 57 14.41 -32.39 14.74
C ASP A 57 13.93 -33.02 13.41
N VAL A 58 13.20 -32.25 12.62
CA VAL A 58 12.61 -32.65 11.34
C VAL A 58 13.11 -31.72 10.23
N VAL A 59 13.34 -32.25 9.03
CA VAL A 59 13.62 -31.46 7.83
C VAL A 59 12.72 -31.90 6.69
N PHE A 60 12.11 -30.95 6.00
CA PHE A 60 11.31 -31.24 4.80
C PHE A 60 12.19 -31.15 3.56
N ILE A 61 12.03 -32.09 2.65
CA ILE A 61 12.81 -32.16 1.40
C ILE A 61 11.85 -32.03 0.23
N ALA A 62 11.98 -30.94 -0.53
CA ALA A 62 11.23 -30.69 -1.74
C ALA A 62 12.16 -30.71 -2.97
N ARG A 63 11.57 -30.90 -4.15
CA ARG A 63 12.31 -30.77 -5.41
C ARG A 63 12.56 -29.29 -5.72
N GLY A 64 13.80 -28.95 -6.05
CA GLY A 64 14.19 -27.55 -6.29
C GLY A 64 13.91 -27.06 -7.71
N ASN A 65 13.67 -27.93 -8.70
CA ASN A 65 13.45 -27.58 -10.10
C ASN A 65 12.03 -27.89 -10.62
N ASP A 66 11.12 -28.28 -9.73
CA ASP A 66 9.68 -28.38 -9.97
C ASP A 66 8.96 -28.12 -8.64
N PHE A 67 7.81 -27.46 -8.70
CA PHE A 67 7.07 -26.97 -7.52
C PHE A 67 5.83 -27.77 -7.06
N PRO A 68 5.10 -28.52 -7.92
CA PRO A 68 3.70 -28.89 -7.63
C PRO A 68 3.47 -29.63 -6.33
N ASP A 69 4.39 -30.53 -5.98
CA ASP A 69 4.24 -31.43 -4.83
C ASP A 69 4.55 -30.74 -3.49
N ALA A 70 5.17 -29.55 -3.52
CA ALA A 70 5.59 -28.82 -2.32
C ALA A 70 4.75 -27.57 -2.04
N LEU A 71 3.87 -27.15 -2.96
CA LEU A 71 3.04 -25.93 -2.79
C LEU A 71 2.20 -25.97 -1.51
N SER A 72 1.66 -27.12 -1.15
CA SER A 72 0.86 -27.33 0.05
C SER A 72 1.70 -27.75 1.28
N GLY A 73 3.02 -27.80 1.16
CA GLY A 73 3.92 -28.33 2.19
C GLY A 73 4.16 -27.39 3.37
N THR A 74 3.96 -26.09 3.19
CA THR A 74 4.29 -25.06 4.21
C THR A 74 3.50 -25.23 5.50
N PRO A 75 2.16 -25.42 5.50
CA PRO A 75 1.41 -25.65 6.75
C PRO A 75 1.91 -26.86 7.53
N LEU A 76 2.29 -27.94 6.83
CA LEU A 76 2.83 -29.13 7.49
C LEU A 76 4.24 -28.88 8.03
N ALA A 77 5.13 -28.28 7.25
CA ALA A 77 6.48 -27.93 7.71
C ALA A 77 6.44 -26.98 8.93
N HIS A 78 5.53 -26.01 8.92
CA HIS A 78 5.29 -25.10 10.03
C HIS A 78 4.77 -25.83 11.28
N LYS A 79 3.83 -26.78 11.13
CA LYS A 79 3.36 -27.63 12.24
C LYS A 79 4.49 -28.39 12.93
N TYR A 80 5.50 -28.82 12.19
CA TYR A 80 6.70 -29.48 12.73
C TYR A 80 7.81 -28.50 13.16
N ASN A 81 7.60 -27.19 12.99
CA ASN A 81 8.63 -26.17 13.17
C ASN A 81 9.94 -26.57 12.46
N ALA A 82 9.83 -26.92 11.17
CA ALA A 82 10.90 -27.50 10.37
C ALA A 82 11.11 -26.74 9.07
N PRO A 83 12.37 -26.51 8.62
CA PRO A 83 12.63 -25.87 7.34
C PRO A 83 12.31 -26.81 6.17
N ILE A 84 11.98 -26.21 5.02
CA ILE A 84 12.00 -26.90 3.72
C ILE A 84 13.36 -26.66 3.07
N LEU A 85 14.11 -27.72 2.81
CA LEU A 85 15.32 -27.71 2.00
C LEU A 85 15.05 -28.29 0.62
N LEU A 86 15.90 -27.94 -0.34
CA LEU A 86 15.74 -28.32 -1.73
C LEU A 86 16.69 -29.44 -2.15
N SER A 87 16.18 -30.33 -3.00
CA SER A 87 16.90 -31.43 -3.65
C SER A 87 16.92 -31.26 -5.17
N ARG A 88 17.87 -31.90 -5.85
CA ARG A 88 17.71 -32.23 -7.27
C ARG A 88 16.87 -33.50 -7.37
N THR A 89 16.36 -33.82 -8.56
CA THR A 89 15.60 -35.05 -8.79
C THR A 89 16.33 -36.30 -8.29
N ALA A 90 17.64 -36.41 -8.56
CA ALA A 90 18.46 -37.54 -8.15
C ALA A 90 19.71 -37.06 -7.38
N GLY A 91 19.49 -36.53 -6.17
CA GLY A 91 20.55 -36.26 -5.21
C GLY A 91 20.40 -34.94 -4.46
N LEU A 92 21.12 -34.86 -3.34
CA LEU A 92 21.24 -33.66 -2.52
C LEU A 92 22.53 -32.90 -2.87
N SER A 93 22.48 -31.58 -2.77
CA SER A 93 23.68 -30.75 -2.87
C SER A 93 24.55 -30.92 -1.60
N GLY A 94 25.85 -30.63 -1.69
CA GLY A 94 26.71 -30.69 -0.50
C GLY A 94 26.27 -29.69 0.56
N GLU A 95 25.76 -28.55 0.12
CA GLU A 95 25.21 -27.48 0.94
C GLU A 95 23.96 -27.94 1.69
N THR A 96 23.05 -28.64 1.01
CA THR A 96 21.86 -29.25 1.62
C THR A 96 22.26 -30.30 2.66
N LEU A 97 23.22 -31.18 2.34
CA LEU A 97 23.69 -32.22 3.27
C LEU A 97 24.28 -31.60 4.55
N ASN A 98 25.16 -30.62 4.40
CA ASN A 98 25.77 -29.93 5.53
C ASN A 98 24.73 -29.20 6.39
N GLU A 99 23.67 -28.68 5.78
CA GLU A 99 22.60 -28.02 6.53
C GLU A 99 21.73 -29.00 7.31
N ILE A 100 21.43 -30.18 6.76
CA ILE A 100 20.74 -31.27 7.48
C ILE A 100 21.55 -31.66 8.72
N GLU A 101 22.87 -31.81 8.58
CA GLU A 101 23.77 -32.09 9.71
C GLU A 101 23.80 -30.94 10.74
N ARG A 102 23.85 -29.67 10.28
CA ARG A 102 23.82 -28.49 11.16
C ARG A 102 22.52 -28.42 11.96
N LEU A 103 21.39 -28.73 11.33
CA LEU A 103 20.08 -28.78 11.98
C LEU A 103 20.00 -29.89 13.03
N GLN A 104 20.88 -30.89 12.95
CA GLN A 104 20.84 -32.11 13.76
C GLN A 104 19.53 -32.89 13.59
N ALA A 105 18.95 -32.85 12.38
CA ALA A 105 17.68 -33.49 12.08
C ALA A 105 17.76 -35.02 12.29
N GLY A 106 16.77 -35.57 12.99
CA GLY A 106 16.60 -37.01 13.18
C GLY A 106 15.64 -37.62 12.15
N GLN A 107 14.78 -36.80 11.54
CA GLN A 107 13.78 -37.22 10.57
C GLN A 107 13.81 -36.32 9.33
N ALA A 108 13.67 -36.93 8.15
CA ALA A 108 13.42 -36.23 6.91
C ALA A 108 12.04 -36.60 6.34
N VAL A 109 11.28 -35.59 5.91
CA VAL A 109 9.99 -35.78 5.23
C VAL A 109 10.13 -35.33 3.78
N ILE A 110 10.07 -36.28 2.86
CA ILE A 110 10.14 -36.00 1.41
C ILE A 110 8.73 -35.64 0.91
N LEU A 111 8.61 -34.49 0.26
CA LEU A 111 7.40 -34.05 -0.42
C LEU A 111 7.49 -34.40 -1.91
N GLY A 112 6.57 -35.26 -2.35
CA GLY A 112 6.46 -35.75 -3.71
C GLY A 112 6.86 -37.20 -3.90
N GLY A 113 6.33 -37.78 -4.99
CA GLY A 113 6.61 -39.16 -5.37
C GLY A 113 8.04 -39.39 -5.87
N GLU A 114 8.39 -40.63 -6.15
CA GLU A 114 9.73 -41.04 -6.62
C GLU A 114 10.16 -40.37 -7.94
N ASN A 115 9.20 -39.95 -8.77
CA ASN A 115 9.50 -39.21 -10.01
C ASN A 115 9.95 -37.76 -9.75
N ALA A 116 9.49 -37.16 -8.63
CA ALA A 116 9.89 -35.83 -8.22
C ALA A 116 11.21 -35.89 -7.46
N VAL A 117 11.29 -36.75 -6.45
CA VAL A 117 12.47 -36.96 -5.61
C VAL A 117 12.81 -38.43 -5.62
N SER A 118 13.87 -38.83 -6.33
CA SER A 118 14.18 -40.23 -6.58
C SER A 118 14.51 -41.00 -5.31
N PRO A 119 14.46 -42.34 -5.36
CA PRO A 119 14.92 -43.20 -4.27
C PRO A 119 16.37 -42.90 -3.85
N ASP A 120 17.25 -42.46 -4.76
CA ASP A 120 18.64 -42.10 -4.42
C ASP A 120 18.73 -40.99 -3.35
N VAL A 121 17.80 -40.03 -3.34
CA VAL A 121 17.74 -38.99 -2.30
C VAL A 121 17.35 -39.60 -0.96
N GLU A 122 16.37 -40.49 -0.96
CA GLU A 122 15.92 -41.21 0.23
C GLU A 122 17.01 -42.12 0.79
N GLU A 123 17.71 -42.88 -0.05
CA GLU A 123 18.87 -43.69 0.33
C GLU A 123 19.99 -42.83 0.94
N THR A 124 20.22 -41.62 0.39
CA THR A 124 21.20 -40.68 0.93
C THR A 124 20.81 -40.21 2.33
N LEU A 125 19.53 -39.86 2.55
CA LEU A 125 19.02 -39.44 3.85
C LEU A 125 19.07 -40.56 4.89
N LEU A 126 18.72 -41.80 4.51
CA LEU A 126 18.86 -43.00 5.35
C LEU A 126 20.33 -43.26 5.71
N ALA A 127 21.25 -43.08 4.76
CA ALA A 127 22.68 -43.27 5.00
C ALA A 127 23.28 -42.24 5.98
N LEU A 128 22.67 -41.05 6.09
CA LEU A 128 22.98 -40.05 7.12
C LEU A 128 22.42 -40.43 8.51
N GLY A 129 21.61 -41.49 8.60
CA GLY A 129 21.05 -42.00 9.85
C GLY A 129 19.69 -41.40 10.23
N LEU A 130 19.02 -40.71 9.30
CA LEU A 130 17.68 -40.16 9.52
C LEU A 130 16.61 -41.25 9.32
N THR A 131 15.49 -41.11 10.03
CA THR A 131 14.23 -41.77 9.60
C THR A 131 13.64 -40.98 8.43
N VAL A 132 13.18 -41.66 7.39
CA VAL A 132 12.64 -41.00 6.21
C VAL A 132 11.19 -41.37 6.00
N ASP A 133 10.32 -40.37 5.93
CA ASP A 133 8.94 -40.49 5.47
C ASP A 133 8.78 -39.81 4.12
N ARG A 134 7.88 -40.33 3.29
CA ARG A 134 7.56 -39.77 1.98
C ARG A 134 6.06 -39.52 1.89
N ILE A 135 5.71 -38.28 1.54
CA ILE A 135 4.34 -37.86 1.28
C ILE A 135 4.25 -37.45 -0.18
N GLY A 136 3.73 -38.34 -1.03
CA GLY A 136 3.60 -38.11 -2.47
C GLY A 136 2.59 -39.04 -3.11
N GLY A 137 1.63 -38.47 -3.82
CA GLY A 137 0.62 -39.19 -4.59
C GLY A 137 1.01 -39.39 -6.05
N GLU A 138 0.09 -39.92 -6.85
CA GLU A 138 0.25 -40.09 -8.30
C GLU A 138 0.36 -38.75 -9.03
N ASN A 139 -0.18 -37.69 -8.43
CA ASN A 139 -0.13 -36.33 -8.96
C ASN A 139 -0.17 -35.28 -7.83
N ARG A 140 -0.08 -34.01 -8.21
CA ARG A 140 -0.06 -32.86 -7.30
C ARG A 140 -1.31 -32.72 -6.43
N TYR A 141 -2.48 -33.09 -6.97
CA TYR A 141 -3.75 -32.98 -6.25
C TYR A 141 -3.82 -34.01 -5.13
N GLU A 142 -3.49 -35.26 -5.45
CA GLU A 142 -3.38 -36.32 -4.44
C GLU A 142 -2.29 -36.01 -3.41
N THR A 143 -1.13 -35.52 -3.83
CA THR A 143 -0.08 -35.08 -2.89
C THR A 143 -0.57 -34.00 -1.93
N SER A 144 -1.35 -33.02 -2.42
CA SER A 144 -1.93 -31.98 -1.56
C SER A 144 -2.90 -32.54 -0.51
N VAL A 145 -3.70 -33.54 -0.89
CA VAL A 145 -4.62 -34.25 0.03
C VAL A 145 -3.86 -35.11 1.05
N LEU A 146 -2.78 -35.78 0.63
CA LEU A 146 -1.92 -36.55 1.54
C LEU A 146 -1.23 -35.64 2.57
N ILE A 147 -0.75 -34.47 2.15
CA ILE A 147 -0.19 -33.46 3.07
C ILE A 147 -1.28 -32.94 4.02
N ALA A 148 -2.47 -32.62 3.49
CA ALA A 148 -3.60 -32.17 4.30
C ALA A 148 -4.06 -33.23 5.32
N ASN A 149 -3.86 -34.52 5.02
CA ASN A 149 -4.20 -35.60 5.95
C ASN A 149 -3.34 -35.61 7.22
N GLU A 150 -2.10 -35.15 7.12
CA GLU A 150 -1.18 -35.02 8.26
C GLU A 150 -1.46 -33.78 9.12
N LEU A 151 -2.36 -32.89 8.69
CA LEU A 151 -2.79 -31.72 9.45
C LEU A 151 -3.96 -32.03 10.40
N SER A 152 -4.06 -31.23 11.45
CA SER A 152 -5.18 -31.28 12.38
C SER A 152 -6.49 -30.90 11.68
N GLN A 153 -7.62 -31.31 12.25
CA GLN A 153 -8.92 -30.85 11.76
C GLN A 153 -9.04 -29.33 11.85
N ALA A 154 -9.57 -28.70 10.80
CA ALA A 154 -9.86 -27.27 10.73
C ALA A 154 -11.26 -27.06 10.13
N ASP A 155 -11.82 -25.86 10.33
CA ASP A 155 -13.13 -25.49 9.78
C ASP A 155 -13.04 -24.93 8.35
N ASP A 156 -11.84 -24.55 7.91
CA ASP A 156 -11.55 -23.97 6.60
C ASP A 156 -10.40 -24.72 5.91
N ALA A 157 -10.37 -24.63 4.57
CA ALA A 157 -9.29 -25.07 3.70
C ALA A 157 -9.06 -24.05 2.60
N PHE A 158 -7.79 -23.76 2.32
CA PHE A 158 -7.43 -22.90 1.20
C PHE A 158 -7.39 -23.75 -0.08
N VAL A 159 -8.04 -23.29 -1.14
CA VAL A 159 -8.08 -23.98 -2.44
C VAL A 159 -7.38 -23.12 -3.47
N ALA A 160 -6.26 -23.61 -4.00
CA ALA A 160 -5.44 -22.88 -4.97
C ALA A 160 -5.25 -23.67 -6.27
N SER A 161 -4.84 -22.98 -7.34
CA SER A 161 -4.54 -23.65 -8.60
C SER A 161 -3.35 -24.59 -8.43
N GLY A 162 -3.50 -25.85 -8.80
CA GLY A 162 -2.38 -26.78 -8.92
C GLY A 162 -1.58 -26.53 -10.20
N ARG A 163 -2.09 -25.76 -11.16
CA ARG A 163 -1.47 -25.54 -12.48
C ARG A 163 -0.46 -24.39 -12.46
N ASN A 164 -0.64 -23.44 -11.55
CA ASN A 164 0.20 -22.26 -11.36
C ASN A 164 0.57 -22.11 -9.88
N TYR A 165 1.72 -21.52 -9.57
CA TYR A 165 2.27 -21.50 -8.19
C TYR A 165 2.14 -20.19 -7.40
N PRO A 166 2.14 -18.97 -7.99
CA PRO A 166 2.31 -17.74 -7.21
C PRO A 166 1.27 -17.55 -6.11
N ASP A 167 0.00 -17.79 -6.41
CA ASP A 167 -1.09 -17.56 -5.45
C ASP A 167 -1.00 -18.53 -4.25
N ALA A 168 -0.68 -19.81 -4.52
CA ALA A 168 -0.47 -20.81 -3.47
C ALA A 168 0.74 -20.47 -2.58
N LEU A 169 1.84 -19.95 -3.17
CA LEU A 169 3.03 -19.56 -2.41
C LEU A 169 2.78 -18.35 -1.50
N ALA A 170 2.03 -17.36 -1.98
CA ALA A 170 1.67 -16.18 -1.18
C ALA A 170 0.71 -16.55 -0.03
N ALA A 171 -0.20 -17.51 -0.25
CA ALA A 171 -1.12 -17.99 0.79
C ALA A 171 -0.49 -18.96 1.79
N ALA A 172 0.63 -19.59 1.44
CA ALA A 172 1.29 -20.62 2.25
C ALA A 172 1.61 -20.21 3.70
N PRO A 173 2.19 -19.03 3.99
CA PRO A 173 2.42 -18.60 5.36
C PRO A 173 1.13 -18.38 6.15
N VAL A 174 0.13 -17.77 5.52
CA VAL A 174 -1.15 -17.47 6.16
C VAL A 174 -1.92 -18.76 6.47
N ALA A 175 -1.94 -19.70 5.53
CA ALA A 175 -2.52 -21.03 5.73
C ALA A 175 -1.86 -21.76 6.91
N ALA A 176 -0.53 -21.66 7.02
CA ALA A 176 0.24 -22.24 8.11
C ALA A 176 -0.11 -21.61 9.47
N ASN A 177 -0.19 -20.27 9.54
CA ASN A 177 -0.54 -19.55 10.78
C ASN A 177 -1.98 -19.85 11.23
N HIS A 178 -2.89 -20.05 10.28
CA HIS A 178 -4.27 -20.45 10.57
C HIS A 178 -4.43 -21.95 10.85
N GLY A 179 -3.39 -22.75 10.59
CA GLY A 179 -3.43 -24.21 10.75
C GLY A 179 -4.35 -24.90 9.75
N VAL A 180 -4.61 -24.29 8.59
CA VAL A 180 -5.50 -24.82 7.55
C VAL A 180 -4.69 -25.48 6.42
N PRO A 181 -5.23 -26.53 5.78
CA PRO A 181 -4.57 -27.15 4.62
C PRO A 181 -4.66 -26.25 3.38
N ILE A 182 -3.69 -26.41 2.48
CA ILE A 182 -3.81 -25.95 1.09
C ILE A 182 -4.12 -27.17 0.23
N LEU A 183 -5.26 -27.13 -0.44
CA LEU A 183 -5.72 -28.12 -1.40
C LEU A 183 -5.56 -27.56 -2.81
N LEU A 184 -5.18 -28.43 -3.74
CA LEU A 184 -4.98 -28.03 -5.14
C LEU A 184 -6.16 -28.45 -6.02
N THR A 185 -6.51 -27.58 -6.96
CA THR A 185 -7.52 -27.84 -8.00
C THR A 185 -7.00 -27.51 -9.40
N SER A 186 -7.70 -27.96 -10.44
CA SER A 186 -7.46 -27.50 -11.81
C SER A 186 -8.30 -26.25 -12.09
N GLU A 187 -7.98 -25.55 -13.19
CA GLU A 187 -8.71 -24.35 -13.63
C GLU A 187 -10.20 -24.61 -13.79
N ASN A 188 -10.56 -25.68 -14.51
CA ASN A 188 -11.92 -25.94 -14.99
C ASN A 188 -12.55 -27.23 -14.43
N TYR A 189 -11.92 -27.88 -13.46
CA TYR A 189 -12.52 -29.02 -12.75
C TYR A 189 -11.92 -29.18 -11.35
N LEU A 190 -12.75 -29.61 -10.39
CA LEU A 190 -12.32 -30.06 -9.08
C LEU A 190 -11.91 -31.54 -9.18
N PRO A 191 -10.66 -31.93 -8.88
CA PRO A 191 -10.26 -33.34 -8.89
C PRO A 191 -11.05 -34.14 -7.85
N ASP A 192 -11.54 -35.34 -8.21
CA ASP A 192 -12.33 -36.21 -7.33
C ASP A 192 -11.67 -36.46 -5.95
N VAL A 193 -10.33 -36.56 -5.91
CA VAL A 193 -9.57 -36.74 -4.67
C VAL A 193 -9.66 -35.53 -3.75
N THR A 194 -9.68 -34.32 -4.32
CA THR A 194 -9.82 -33.06 -3.59
C THR A 194 -11.26 -32.90 -3.11
N GLU A 195 -12.25 -33.14 -3.98
CA GLU A 195 -13.68 -33.11 -3.64
C GLU A 195 -14.00 -34.07 -2.49
N THR A 196 -13.61 -35.35 -2.64
CA THR A 196 -13.84 -36.38 -1.62
C THR A 196 -13.23 -35.97 -0.27
N PHE A 197 -12.01 -35.45 -0.28
CA PHE A 197 -11.35 -35.02 0.96
C PHE A 197 -12.10 -33.85 1.63
N ILE A 198 -12.58 -32.88 0.86
CA ILE A 198 -13.36 -31.74 1.37
C ILE A 198 -14.65 -32.23 2.02
N GLU A 199 -15.36 -33.16 1.37
CA GLU A 199 -16.58 -33.77 1.91
C GLU A 199 -16.34 -34.57 3.19
N GLU A 200 -15.29 -35.41 3.20
CA GLU A 200 -14.94 -36.26 4.35
C GLU A 200 -14.49 -35.45 5.57
N ARG A 201 -13.74 -34.37 5.35
CA ARG A 201 -13.32 -33.46 6.42
C ARG A 201 -14.44 -32.57 6.90
N GLY A 202 -15.45 -32.30 6.07
CA GLY A 202 -16.60 -31.48 6.45
C GLY A 202 -16.26 -30.03 6.77
N PHE A 203 -15.43 -29.40 5.92
CA PHE A 203 -15.12 -27.97 6.04
C PHE A 203 -16.39 -27.12 5.99
N VAL A 204 -16.46 -26.10 6.85
CA VAL A 204 -17.61 -25.17 6.95
C VAL A 204 -17.55 -24.13 5.83
N GLN A 205 -16.33 -23.70 5.51
CA GLN A 205 -16.02 -22.76 4.44
C GLN A 205 -14.77 -23.21 3.69
N THR A 206 -14.54 -22.59 2.54
CA THR A 206 -13.30 -22.71 1.78
C THR A 206 -12.86 -21.35 1.32
N THR A 207 -11.56 -21.09 1.37
CA THR A 207 -10.99 -19.86 0.83
C THR A 207 -10.36 -20.16 -0.53
N VAL A 208 -10.93 -19.64 -1.61
CA VAL A 208 -10.41 -19.80 -2.97
C VAL A 208 -9.33 -18.75 -3.21
N ILE A 209 -8.12 -19.21 -3.51
CA ILE A 209 -6.93 -18.38 -3.69
C ILE A 209 -6.59 -18.28 -5.18
N GLY A 210 -6.77 -17.08 -5.74
CA GLY A 210 -6.55 -16.79 -7.16
C GLY A 210 -7.83 -16.41 -7.90
N GLY A 211 -7.67 -15.67 -9.01
CA GLY A 211 -8.79 -15.16 -9.80
C GLY A 211 -9.50 -16.24 -10.63
N SER A 212 -10.62 -15.87 -11.25
CA SER A 212 -11.42 -16.78 -12.08
C SER A 212 -10.65 -17.34 -13.28
N ALA A 213 -9.62 -16.65 -13.77
CA ALA A 213 -8.75 -17.11 -14.86
C ALA A 213 -7.85 -18.31 -14.50
N VAL A 214 -7.71 -18.67 -13.21
CA VAL A 214 -6.91 -19.83 -12.77
C VAL A 214 -7.71 -20.86 -11.98
N ILE A 215 -8.91 -20.49 -11.52
CA ILE A 215 -9.92 -21.35 -10.88
C ILE A 215 -11.29 -20.80 -11.28
N ASP A 216 -11.95 -21.43 -12.24
CA ASP A 216 -13.23 -20.98 -12.79
C ASP A 216 -14.34 -20.93 -11.72
N GLU A 217 -15.33 -20.07 -11.93
CA GLU A 217 -16.50 -19.94 -11.04
C GLU A 217 -17.28 -21.27 -10.90
N GLU A 218 -17.26 -22.12 -11.92
CA GLU A 218 -17.88 -23.46 -11.87
C GLU A 218 -17.17 -24.39 -10.88
N VAL A 219 -15.85 -24.27 -10.73
CA VAL A 219 -15.08 -25.02 -9.71
C VAL A 219 -15.34 -24.45 -8.33
N GLU A 220 -15.36 -23.12 -8.19
CA GLU A 220 -15.69 -22.45 -6.93
C GLU A 220 -17.07 -22.85 -6.41
N ALA A 221 -18.08 -22.91 -7.28
CA ALA A 221 -19.44 -23.27 -6.91
C ALA A 221 -19.61 -24.70 -6.37
N GLN A 222 -18.61 -25.58 -6.56
CA GLN A 222 -18.59 -26.94 -6.01
C GLN A 222 -18.07 -26.98 -4.56
N LEU A 223 -17.45 -25.90 -4.07
CA LEU A 223 -16.83 -25.84 -2.76
C LEU A 223 -17.83 -25.40 -1.68
N PRO A 224 -17.64 -25.78 -0.41
CA PRO A 224 -18.50 -25.36 0.69
C PRO A 224 -18.24 -23.89 1.04
N SER A 225 -19.30 -23.06 0.98
CA SER A 225 -19.30 -21.63 1.33
C SER A 225 -18.04 -20.88 0.87
N PRO A 226 -17.71 -20.86 -0.44
CA PRO A 226 -16.45 -20.35 -0.91
C PRO A 226 -16.34 -18.83 -0.72
N VAL A 227 -15.15 -18.38 -0.31
CA VAL A 227 -14.74 -16.96 -0.29
C VAL A 227 -13.49 -16.83 -1.15
N ARG A 228 -13.59 -16.06 -2.24
CA ARG A 228 -12.46 -15.85 -3.15
C ARG A 228 -11.61 -14.65 -2.77
N ILE A 229 -10.29 -14.86 -2.72
CA ILE A 229 -9.27 -13.82 -2.58
C ILE A 229 -8.41 -13.83 -3.83
N SER A 230 -8.37 -12.69 -4.54
CA SER A 230 -7.63 -12.54 -5.80
C SER A 230 -7.34 -11.08 -6.10
N GLY A 231 -6.30 -10.84 -6.89
CA GLY A 231 -6.07 -9.56 -7.57
C GLY A 231 -5.89 -9.77 -9.08
N GLU A 232 -5.68 -8.67 -9.81
CA GLU A 232 -5.55 -8.69 -11.28
C GLU A 232 -4.36 -9.52 -11.79
N ASN A 233 -3.32 -9.66 -10.96
CA ASN A 233 -2.12 -10.39 -11.25
C ASN A 233 -1.54 -11.02 -9.97
N ARG A 234 -0.48 -11.82 -10.11
CA ARG A 234 0.15 -12.54 -8.98
C ARG A 234 0.64 -11.66 -7.83
N TYR A 235 0.97 -10.40 -8.11
CA TYR A 235 1.46 -9.45 -7.12
C TYR A 235 0.30 -8.83 -6.33
N GLU A 236 -0.79 -8.49 -7.03
CA GLU A 236 -2.03 -8.02 -6.40
C GLU A 236 -2.71 -9.13 -5.61
N THR A 237 -2.72 -10.38 -6.10
CA THR A 237 -3.23 -11.52 -5.33
C THR A 237 -2.44 -11.71 -4.03
N ALA A 238 -1.11 -11.61 -4.08
CA ALA A 238 -0.26 -11.72 -2.89
C ALA A 238 -0.55 -10.61 -1.87
N ALA A 239 -0.72 -9.37 -2.33
CA ALA A 239 -1.11 -8.25 -1.47
C ALA A 239 -2.52 -8.44 -0.89
N ALA A 240 -3.50 -8.86 -1.69
CA ALA A 240 -4.86 -9.11 -1.23
C ALA A 240 -4.93 -10.21 -0.16
N ILE A 241 -4.15 -11.29 -0.30
CA ILE A 241 -3.99 -12.32 0.73
C ILE A 241 -3.44 -11.71 2.02
N ALA A 242 -2.39 -10.91 1.91
CA ALA A 242 -1.74 -10.29 3.05
C ALA A 242 -2.68 -9.32 3.78
N GLU A 243 -3.45 -8.50 3.06
CA GLU A 243 -4.40 -7.54 3.62
C GLU A 243 -5.59 -8.22 4.32
N GLN A 244 -6.15 -9.26 3.69
CA GLN A 244 -7.43 -9.81 4.15
C GLN A 244 -7.29 -10.97 5.13
N LEU A 245 -6.18 -11.69 5.09
CA LEU A 245 -6.02 -12.95 5.81
C LEU A 245 -4.82 -12.98 6.76
N ALA A 246 -3.84 -12.09 6.63
CA ALA A 246 -2.66 -12.17 7.48
C ALA A 246 -2.90 -11.63 8.89
N VAL A 247 -2.06 -12.10 9.82
CA VAL A 247 -1.93 -11.47 11.14
C VAL A 247 -1.17 -10.15 10.95
N PRO A 248 -1.69 -9.02 11.47
CA PRO A 248 -0.96 -7.75 11.41
C PRO A 248 0.41 -7.85 12.05
N GLY A 249 1.42 -7.32 11.37
CA GLY A 249 2.81 -7.31 11.82
C GLY A 249 3.57 -6.14 11.21
N ASN A 250 4.79 -5.90 11.68
CA ASN A 250 5.66 -4.82 11.22
C ASN A 250 6.85 -5.31 10.38
N HIS A 251 6.83 -6.58 9.96
CA HIS A 251 7.83 -7.17 9.08
C HIS A 251 7.15 -7.82 7.87
N ALA A 252 7.83 -7.90 6.73
CA ALA A 252 7.37 -8.63 5.55
C ALA A 252 8.52 -9.36 4.82
N TYR A 253 8.27 -10.59 4.36
CA TYR A 253 9.17 -11.28 3.43
C TYR A 253 8.77 -11.02 1.99
N ILE A 254 9.73 -10.67 1.15
CA ILE A 254 9.51 -10.34 -0.26
C ILE A 254 10.28 -11.31 -1.14
N ALA A 255 9.58 -11.99 -2.04
CA ALA A 255 10.17 -12.90 -3.02
C ALA A 255 9.82 -12.50 -4.46
N THR A 256 10.58 -13.02 -5.42
CA THR A 256 10.23 -12.83 -6.83
C THR A 256 8.99 -13.63 -7.19
N GLY A 257 8.04 -13.02 -7.91
CA GLY A 257 6.89 -13.74 -8.45
C GLY A 257 7.21 -14.53 -9.71
N THR A 258 8.43 -14.46 -10.27
CA THR A 258 8.77 -15.10 -11.56
C THR A 258 9.48 -16.45 -11.44
N ASP A 259 9.86 -16.87 -10.23
CA ASP A 259 10.35 -18.22 -9.88
C ASP A 259 9.70 -18.60 -8.54
N PHE A 260 9.88 -19.83 -8.06
CA PHE A 260 9.14 -20.37 -6.90
C PHE A 260 10.02 -20.75 -5.70
N ALA A 261 11.30 -21.09 -5.94
CA ALA A 261 12.10 -21.80 -4.95
C ALA A 261 12.38 -20.99 -3.67
N ASP A 262 12.66 -19.69 -3.83
CA ASP A 262 12.96 -18.80 -2.70
C ASP A 262 11.70 -18.53 -1.87
N ALA A 263 10.55 -18.28 -2.52
CA ALA A 263 9.26 -18.11 -1.85
C ALA A 263 8.78 -19.39 -1.15
N LEU A 264 8.96 -20.57 -1.78
CA LEU A 264 8.57 -21.87 -1.19
C LEU A 264 9.33 -22.19 0.09
N THR A 265 10.62 -21.87 0.14
CA THR A 265 11.44 -22.15 1.33
C THR A 265 11.27 -21.06 2.37
N GLY A 266 11.12 -19.80 1.92
CA GLY A 266 10.84 -18.66 2.77
C GLY A 266 9.44 -18.61 3.36
N SER A 267 8.45 -19.27 2.76
CA SER A 267 7.07 -19.26 3.27
C SER A 267 6.96 -19.88 4.66
N VAL A 268 7.80 -20.88 4.97
CA VAL A 268 7.87 -21.47 6.30
C VAL A 268 8.51 -20.52 7.30
N LEU A 269 9.53 -19.75 6.88
CA LEU A 269 10.14 -18.71 7.70
C LEU A 269 9.14 -17.58 7.98
N ALA A 270 8.40 -17.13 6.96
CA ALA A 270 7.33 -16.16 7.09
C ALA A 270 6.24 -16.63 8.07
N ALA A 271 5.80 -17.90 7.95
CA ALA A 271 4.85 -18.49 8.88
C ALA A 271 5.40 -18.52 10.32
N LYS A 272 6.64 -18.97 10.48
CA LYS A 272 7.32 -19.07 11.79
C LYS A 272 7.40 -17.70 12.49
N ASN A 273 7.62 -16.64 11.72
CA ASN A 273 7.70 -15.27 12.22
C ASN A 273 6.35 -14.55 12.24
N GLU A 274 5.24 -15.28 12.05
CA GLU A 274 3.87 -14.77 12.07
C GLU A 274 3.65 -13.57 11.11
N THR A 275 4.31 -13.61 9.96
CA THR A 275 4.33 -12.52 8.96
C THR A 275 3.90 -13.03 7.57
N VAL A 276 3.89 -12.12 6.61
CA VAL A 276 3.43 -12.31 5.24
C VAL A 276 4.56 -12.63 4.27
N MET A 277 4.17 -13.25 3.16
CA MET A 277 4.98 -13.37 1.95
C MET A 277 4.35 -12.52 0.85
N LEU A 278 5.03 -11.47 0.43
CA LEU A 278 4.65 -10.69 -0.73
C LEU A 278 5.49 -11.09 -1.94
N LEU A 279 4.90 -10.96 -3.12
CA LEU A 279 5.55 -11.24 -4.39
C LEU A 279 5.75 -9.96 -5.18
N THR A 280 6.89 -9.85 -5.84
CA THR A 280 7.20 -8.68 -6.67
C THR A 280 7.96 -9.05 -7.93
N SER A 281 8.17 -8.09 -8.84
CA SER A 281 8.98 -8.34 -10.04
C SER A 281 10.47 -8.29 -9.74
N SER A 282 11.27 -8.93 -10.58
CA SER A 282 12.71 -9.02 -10.36
C SER A 282 13.44 -7.68 -10.48
N ASP A 283 12.87 -6.71 -11.20
CA ASP A 283 13.51 -5.46 -11.56
C ASP A 283 13.11 -4.28 -10.68
N ARG A 284 11.84 -4.21 -10.24
CA ARG A 284 11.30 -3.15 -9.37
C ARG A 284 10.30 -3.72 -8.38
N ALA A 285 10.14 -3.07 -7.23
CA ALA A 285 9.04 -3.35 -6.34
C ALA A 285 7.72 -2.91 -7.02
N ARG A 286 6.78 -3.83 -7.14
CA ARG A 286 5.43 -3.55 -7.63
C ARG A 286 4.71 -2.65 -6.65
N GLU A 287 3.84 -1.82 -7.20
CA GLU A 287 3.04 -0.87 -6.44
C GLU A 287 2.32 -1.56 -5.29
N SER A 288 1.68 -2.71 -5.50
CA SER A 288 1.01 -3.49 -4.45
C SER A 288 1.87 -3.78 -3.21
N VAL A 289 3.17 -3.99 -3.39
CA VAL A 289 4.12 -4.22 -2.29
C VAL A 289 4.42 -2.92 -1.56
N ILE A 290 4.65 -1.83 -2.31
CA ILE A 290 4.87 -0.50 -1.75
C ILE A 290 3.65 -0.05 -0.94
N ARG A 291 2.44 -0.23 -1.51
CA ARG A 291 1.17 0.05 -0.84
C ARG A 291 1.09 -0.72 0.46
N TYR A 292 1.30 -2.04 0.42
CA TYR A 292 1.23 -2.87 1.62
C TYR A 292 2.21 -2.40 2.71
N VAL A 293 3.47 -2.12 2.34
CA VAL A 293 4.51 -1.65 3.28
C VAL A 293 4.11 -0.35 3.96
N VAL A 294 3.66 0.64 3.18
CA VAL A 294 3.30 1.96 3.70
C VAL A 294 2.03 1.90 4.57
N ASN A 295 1.01 1.15 4.14
CA ASN A 295 -0.33 1.17 4.75
C ASN A 295 -0.38 0.41 6.05
N ASN A 296 0.30 -0.73 6.05
CA ASN A 296 0.39 -1.57 7.23
C ASN A 296 1.54 -1.15 8.14
N ARG A 297 2.24 -0.05 7.81
CA ARG A 297 3.37 0.49 8.58
C ARG A 297 4.39 -0.61 8.87
N ILE A 298 4.80 -1.29 7.80
CA ILE A 298 5.84 -2.30 7.87
C ILE A 298 7.15 -1.56 8.14
N ASP A 299 7.78 -1.84 9.28
CA ASP A 299 9.03 -1.21 9.70
C ASP A 299 10.22 -1.80 8.94
N THR A 300 10.18 -3.11 8.65
CA THR A 300 11.32 -3.83 8.05
C THR A 300 10.86 -4.85 7.02
N SER A 301 11.68 -5.08 6.00
CA SER A 301 11.46 -6.12 5.00
C SER A 301 12.67 -7.02 4.83
N ALA A 302 12.45 -8.26 4.39
CA ALA A 302 13.53 -9.17 4.01
C ALA A 302 13.32 -9.72 2.60
N LEU A 303 14.28 -9.44 1.71
CA LEU A 303 14.32 -9.97 0.35
C LEU A 303 14.83 -11.42 0.37
N LEU A 304 14.07 -12.31 -0.25
CA LEU A 304 14.42 -13.72 -0.40
C LEU A 304 14.92 -13.99 -1.81
N GLY A 305 16.21 -14.32 -1.93
CA GLY A 305 16.87 -14.57 -3.20
C GLY A 305 17.93 -13.52 -3.56
N GLY A 306 18.83 -13.90 -4.47
CA GLY A 306 19.93 -13.06 -4.94
C GLY A 306 19.49 -11.96 -5.92
N GLU A 307 20.45 -11.15 -6.39
CA GLU A 307 20.19 -9.99 -7.27
C GLU A 307 19.50 -10.35 -8.60
N SER A 308 19.67 -11.59 -9.09
CA SER A 308 18.98 -12.04 -10.30
C SER A 308 17.49 -12.32 -10.08
N ALA A 309 17.11 -12.65 -8.83
CA ALA A 309 15.72 -12.87 -8.45
C ALA A 309 15.04 -11.54 -8.12
N LEU A 310 15.74 -10.67 -7.39
CA LEU A 310 15.29 -9.35 -6.95
C LEU A 310 16.47 -8.38 -7.02
N SER A 311 16.44 -7.44 -7.96
CA SER A 311 17.51 -6.48 -8.21
C SER A 311 17.81 -5.60 -7.00
N THR A 312 18.89 -4.82 -7.07
CA THR A 312 19.16 -3.75 -6.10
C THR A 312 18.06 -2.69 -6.12
N GLU A 313 17.42 -2.43 -7.26
CA GLU A 313 16.35 -1.43 -7.35
C GLU A 313 15.13 -1.82 -6.54
N VAL A 314 14.79 -3.12 -6.44
CA VAL A 314 13.73 -3.58 -5.51
C VAL A 314 14.05 -3.20 -4.06
N LYS A 315 15.32 -3.31 -3.66
CA LYS A 315 15.76 -2.91 -2.30
C LYS A 315 15.64 -1.40 -2.11
N VAL A 316 15.98 -0.61 -3.13
CA VAL A 316 15.86 0.86 -3.10
C VAL A 316 14.39 1.26 -2.97
N ASP A 317 13.50 0.70 -3.81
CA ASP A 317 12.06 1.00 -3.78
C ASP A 317 11.45 0.71 -2.39
N LEU A 318 11.84 -0.41 -1.75
CA LEU A 318 11.37 -0.75 -0.40
C LEU A 318 11.95 0.15 0.68
N ALA A 319 13.22 0.53 0.58
CA ALA A 319 13.83 1.46 1.53
C ALA A 319 13.14 2.84 1.46
N GLU A 320 12.85 3.33 0.25
CA GLU A 320 12.07 4.56 0.06
C GLU A 320 10.65 4.43 0.65
N ALA A 321 10.02 3.26 0.54
CA ALA A 321 8.72 3.00 1.16
C ALA A 321 8.77 2.99 2.70
N HIS A 322 9.82 2.44 3.30
CA HIS A 322 10.01 2.46 4.76
C HIS A 322 10.31 3.86 5.30
N GLU A 323 10.91 4.73 4.48
CA GLU A 323 11.13 6.15 4.81
C GLU A 323 9.89 7.02 4.60
N TYR A 324 8.78 6.46 4.07
CA TYR A 324 7.56 7.21 3.84
C TYR A 324 6.97 7.74 5.14
N VAL A 325 6.85 9.07 5.24
CA VAL A 325 6.25 9.74 6.40
C VAL A 325 4.80 10.06 6.09
N HIS A 326 3.89 9.49 6.89
CA HIS A 326 2.46 9.74 6.75
C HIS A 326 2.13 11.22 7.04
N PRO A 327 1.45 11.94 6.13
CA PRO A 327 1.04 13.33 6.32
C PRO A 327 0.34 13.62 7.65
N LEU A 328 -0.50 12.70 8.12
CA LEU A 328 -1.18 12.81 9.40
C LEU A 328 -0.22 12.80 10.59
N ASP A 329 0.85 12.00 10.54
CA ASP A 329 1.87 11.96 11.58
C ASP A 329 2.64 13.29 11.63
N VAL A 330 2.91 13.90 10.48
CA VAL A 330 3.52 15.25 10.39
C VAL A 330 2.58 16.32 10.93
N LEU A 331 1.30 16.29 10.56
CA LEU A 331 0.31 17.24 11.07
C LEU A 331 0.23 17.19 12.59
N ILE A 332 0.17 15.98 13.17
CA ILE A 332 0.12 15.80 14.63
C ILE A 332 1.39 16.36 15.28
N ALA A 333 2.57 16.03 14.75
CA ALA A 333 3.84 16.52 15.28
C ALA A 333 3.92 18.05 15.24
N ASP A 334 3.56 18.68 14.12
CA ASP A 334 3.53 20.13 13.96
C ASP A 334 2.51 20.79 14.90
N ALA A 335 1.37 20.14 15.16
CA ALA A 335 0.38 20.63 16.12
C ALA A 335 0.88 20.57 17.56
N GLU A 336 1.60 19.50 17.92
CA GLU A 336 2.14 19.28 19.26
C GLU A 336 3.30 20.21 19.60
N ASP A 337 4.18 20.50 18.63
CA ASP A 337 5.34 21.35 18.85
C ASP A 337 5.09 22.85 18.58
N GLY A 338 3.91 23.19 18.04
CA GLY A 338 3.47 24.55 17.75
C GLY A 338 3.81 25.05 16.35
N THR A 339 4.55 24.27 15.55
CA THR A 339 4.92 24.58 14.17
C THR A 339 3.70 24.82 13.28
N LEU A 340 2.60 24.09 13.50
CA LEU A 340 1.36 24.26 12.74
C LEU A 340 0.82 25.70 12.84
N LEU A 341 0.89 26.32 14.01
CA LEU A 341 0.42 27.71 14.20
C LEU A 341 1.32 28.70 13.46
N GLU A 342 2.65 28.50 13.54
CA GLU A 342 3.61 29.35 12.83
C GLU A 342 3.42 29.28 11.31
N LYS A 343 3.24 28.06 10.78
CA LYS A 343 2.91 27.81 9.36
C LYS A 343 1.59 28.48 8.97
N THR A 344 0.54 28.31 9.77
CA THR A 344 -0.79 28.89 9.51
C THR A 344 -0.74 30.41 9.43
N ASP A 345 -0.03 31.07 10.36
CA ASP A 345 0.15 32.52 10.35
C ASP A 345 0.95 32.98 9.11
N ALA A 346 1.99 32.24 8.74
CA ALA A 346 2.77 32.51 7.54
C ALA A 346 1.94 32.35 6.25
N TYR A 347 1.05 31.37 6.20
CA TYR A 347 0.16 31.12 5.06
C TYR A 347 -0.97 32.15 4.94
N GLU A 348 -1.52 32.64 6.05
CA GLU A 348 -2.59 33.65 6.01
C GLU A 348 -2.04 35.06 5.70
N ALA A 349 -0.80 35.35 6.08
CA ALA A 349 -0.22 36.70 5.99
C ALA A 349 -0.27 37.34 4.58
N PRO A 350 0.08 36.65 3.48
CA PRO A 350 0.00 37.20 2.12
C PRO A 350 -1.42 37.59 1.70
N PHE A 351 -2.44 36.90 2.23
CA PHE A 351 -3.84 37.20 1.93
C PHE A 351 -4.36 38.34 2.80
N ALA A 352 -4.02 38.35 4.09
CA ALA A 352 -4.51 39.33 5.07
C ALA A 352 -3.97 40.76 4.86
N GLN A 353 -2.85 40.91 4.17
CA GLN A 353 -2.26 42.22 3.90
C GLN A 353 -3.21 43.15 3.14
N ASN A 354 -2.98 44.45 3.27
CA ASN A 354 -3.81 45.49 2.64
C ASN A 354 -5.31 45.36 2.95
N ASN A 355 -5.66 44.88 4.16
CA ASN A 355 -7.04 44.60 4.59
C ASN A 355 -7.73 43.58 3.67
N TYR A 356 -7.04 42.47 3.40
CA TYR A 356 -7.48 41.44 2.48
C TYR A 356 -7.65 41.91 1.04
N HIS A 357 -6.88 42.91 0.62
CA HIS A 357 -6.67 43.17 -0.81
C HIS A 357 -5.53 42.33 -1.38
N GLY A 358 -4.79 41.60 -0.53
CA GLY A 358 -3.70 40.73 -0.93
C GLY A 358 -2.51 41.50 -1.49
N ASP A 359 -1.72 40.82 -2.32
CA ASP A 359 -0.58 41.43 -3.00
C ASP A 359 -1.05 42.30 -4.17
N VAL A 360 -1.25 43.57 -3.89
CA VAL A 360 -1.75 44.55 -4.87
C VAL A 360 -0.80 44.73 -6.07
N ASP A 361 0.45 44.31 -5.94
CA ASP A 361 1.49 44.42 -6.96
C ASP A 361 1.69 43.11 -7.75
N ALA A 362 1.04 42.00 -7.36
CA ALA A 362 1.09 40.74 -8.09
C ALA A 362 0.68 40.95 -9.55
N GLU A 363 1.32 40.25 -10.50
CA GLU A 363 0.96 40.36 -11.92
C GLU A 363 -0.46 39.83 -12.15
N GLU A 364 -0.67 38.56 -11.78
CA GLU A 364 -1.96 37.88 -11.89
C GLU A 364 -2.79 37.96 -10.60
N PRO A 365 -4.14 37.94 -10.70
CA PRO A 365 -5.02 37.93 -9.54
C PRO A 365 -5.14 36.57 -8.83
N PHE A 366 -4.36 35.58 -9.29
CA PHE A 366 -4.35 34.22 -8.78
C PHE A 366 -2.93 33.66 -8.78
N THR A 367 -2.76 32.51 -8.11
CA THR A 367 -1.57 31.68 -8.19
C THR A 367 -2.01 30.22 -8.28
N PHE A 368 -1.48 29.53 -9.28
CA PHE A 368 -1.41 28.08 -9.31
C PHE A 368 -0.08 27.64 -8.67
N GLN A 369 -0.12 26.65 -7.79
CA GLN A 369 1.06 25.99 -7.27
C GLN A 369 0.95 24.50 -7.55
N GLU A 370 1.97 24.00 -8.26
CA GLU A 370 2.09 22.60 -8.62
C GLU A 370 2.31 21.76 -7.36
N GLY A 371 1.60 20.64 -7.29
CA GLY A 371 1.71 19.64 -6.24
C GLY A 371 2.86 18.66 -6.50
N ARG A 372 2.79 17.49 -5.85
CA ARG A 372 3.70 16.37 -6.10
C ARG A 372 3.46 15.75 -7.48
N GLU A 373 4.40 14.91 -7.91
CA GLU A 373 4.29 14.15 -9.14
C GLU A 373 3.02 13.28 -9.14
N ASN A 374 2.31 13.26 -10.27
CA ASN A 374 1.07 12.51 -10.51
C ASN A 374 -0.14 12.90 -9.64
N ALA A 375 -0.09 13.97 -8.83
CA ALA A 375 -1.26 14.41 -8.08
C ALA A 375 -2.43 14.73 -9.03
N ARG A 376 -3.61 14.18 -8.75
CA ARG A 376 -4.80 14.37 -9.61
C ARG A 376 -5.92 15.17 -8.97
N VAL A 377 -5.71 15.61 -7.73
CA VAL A 377 -6.64 16.50 -7.02
C VAL A 377 -6.18 17.95 -7.10
N LEU A 378 -7.10 18.84 -7.47
CA LEU A 378 -6.91 20.29 -7.44
C LEU A 378 -7.78 20.94 -6.37
N ILE A 379 -7.15 21.58 -5.39
CA ILE A 379 -7.83 22.34 -4.34
C ILE A 379 -7.85 23.82 -4.74
N THR A 380 -9.04 24.39 -4.85
CA THR A 380 -9.21 25.81 -5.21
C THR A 380 -9.66 26.65 -4.02
N ALA A 381 -9.18 27.89 -3.93
CA ALA A 381 -9.64 28.87 -2.93
C ALA A 381 -9.84 30.25 -3.59
N PRO A 382 -11.02 30.51 -4.15
CA PRO A 382 -11.29 31.72 -4.93
C PRO A 382 -11.45 32.99 -4.06
N HIS A 383 -11.64 32.84 -2.74
CA HIS A 383 -12.00 33.93 -1.83
C HIS A 383 -11.03 34.15 -0.67
N THR A 384 -9.75 33.81 -0.86
CA THR A 384 -8.68 34.12 0.11
C THR A 384 -8.57 35.64 0.36
N THR A 385 -8.84 36.43 -0.68
CA THR A 385 -8.88 37.90 -0.62
C THR A 385 -10.30 38.42 -0.89
N ARG A 386 -10.53 39.71 -0.65
CA ARG A 386 -11.81 40.36 -0.98
C ARG A 386 -12.04 40.31 -2.48
N THR A 387 -13.24 39.94 -2.90
CA THR A 387 -13.62 39.96 -4.32
C THR A 387 -14.66 41.04 -4.63
N ILE A 388 -15.00 41.23 -5.89
CA ILE A 388 -16.04 42.15 -6.35
C ILE A 388 -17.19 41.32 -6.91
N ARG A 389 -18.44 41.68 -6.55
CA ARG A 389 -19.68 41.14 -7.09
C ARG A 389 -20.68 42.28 -7.35
N ASP A 390 -21.23 42.32 -8.55
CA ASP A 390 -22.11 43.37 -9.07
C ASP A 390 -21.59 44.79 -8.79
N GLY A 391 -20.28 44.98 -8.96
CA GLY A 391 -19.56 46.23 -8.68
C GLY A 391 -19.31 46.54 -7.20
N ASN A 392 -19.78 45.70 -6.27
CA ASN A 392 -19.63 45.88 -4.83
C ASN A 392 -18.55 44.95 -4.25
N PRO A 393 -17.76 45.41 -3.26
CA PRO A 393 -16.84 44.54 -2.55
C PRO A 393 -17.59 43.46 -1.75
N LYS A 394 -17.17 42.21 -1.90
CA LYS A 394 -17.53 41.07 -1.07
C LYS A 394 -16.41 40.83 -0.06
N SER A 395 -16.78 40.50 1.17
CA SER A 395 -15.80 40.15 2.21
C SER A 395 -15.04 38.89 1.83
N GLN A 396 -13.77 38.85 2.22
CA GLN A 396 -12.94 37.66 2.18
C GLN A 396 -13.53 36.52 3.00
N GLU A 397 -13.05 35.31 2.75
CA GLU A 397 -13.29 34.14 3.59
C GLU A 397 -12.00 33.84 4.36
N PHE A 398 -11.91 34.29 5.63
CA PHE A 398 -10.71 34.13 6.46
C PHE A 398 -10.12 32.72 6.40
N TYR A 399 -8.80 32.54 6.44
CA TYR A 399 -8.12 31.24 6.55
C TYR A 399 -8.46 30.18 5.47
N THR A 400 -9.22 30.49 4.42
CA THR A 400 -9.41 29.54 3.31
C THR A 400 -8.11 29.35 2.55
N GLY A 401 -7.34 30.43 2.36
CA GLY A 401 -6.01 30.37 1.77
C GLY A 401 -5.02 29.60 2.64
N ALA A 402 -5.04 29.85 3.96
CA ALA A 402 -4.19 29.11 4.90
C ALA A 402 -4.48 27.60 4.90
N ILE A 403 -5.74 27.18 4.96
CA ILE A 403 -6.10 25.75 4.81
C ILE A 403 -5.59 25.20 3.48
N THR A 404 -5.86 25.89 2.37
CA THR A 404 -5.45 25.39 1.05
C THR A 404 -3.94 25.18 0.96
N LEU A 405 -3.13 26.10 1.51
CA LEU A 405 -1.68 25.97 1.56
C LEU A 405 -1.21 24.87 2.53
N SER A 406 -1.87 24.72 3.69
CA SER A 406 -1.60 23.60 4.60
C SER A 406 -1.89 22.25 3.94
N LEU A 407 -3.05 22.11 3.28
CA LEU A 407 -3.39 20.87 2.58
C LEU A 407 -2.37 20.56 1.48
N GLN A 408 -1.95 21.56 0.72
CA GLN A 408 -0.88 21.39 -0.26
C GLN A 408 0.42 20.90 0.38
N GLU A 409 0.85 21.49 1.49
CA GLU A 409 2.11 21.11 2.15
C GLU A 409 2.07 19.67 2.65
N TYR A 410 0.98 19.27 3.30
CA TYR A 410 0.88 17.93 3.88
C TYR A 410 0.58 16.85 2.84
N THR A 411 -0.24 17.14 1.82
CA THR A 411 -0.69 16.11 0.87
C THR A 411 -0.01 16.17 -0.49
N GLY A 412 0.63 17.30 -0.82
CA GLY A 412 1.16 17.54 -2.15
C GLY A 412 0.07 17.75 -3.21
N ALA A 413 -1.19 18.02 -2.85
CA ALA A 413 -2.24 18.31 -3.83
C ALA A 413 -1.93 19.58 -4.63
N HIS A 414 -2.39 19.66 -5.88
CA HIS A 414 -2.33 20.90 -6.64
C HIS A 414 -3.23 21.97 -6.00
N VAL A 415 -2.84 23.25 -6.07
CA VAL A 415 -3.73 24.33 -5.61
C VAL A 415 -3.82 25.51 -6.57
N LEU A 416 -4.99 26.16 -6.57
CA LEU A 416 -5.25 27.40 -7.29
C LEU A 416 -6.05 28.38 -6.41
N TYR A 417 -5.49 29.54 -6.10
CA TYR A 417 -6.12 30.49 -5.18
C TYR A 417 -5.95 31.94 -5.62
N THR A 418 -6.81 32.84 -5.13
CA THR A 418 -6.66 34.28 -5.44
C THR A 418 -5.53 34.90 -4.62
N THR A 419 -4.79 35.84 -5.20
CA THR A 419 -3.63 36.50 -4.54
C THR A 419 -3.92 37.95 -4.19
N LYS A 420 -4.85 38.57 -4.92
CA LYS A 420 -5.26 39.95 -4.73
C LYS A 420 -6.73 40.14 -5.07
N LYS A 421 -7.26 41.29 -4.65
CA LYS A 421 -8.64 41.67 -4.94
C LYS A 421 -8.96 41.59 -6.44
N THR A 422 -9.95 40.78 -6.77
CA THR A 422 -10.36 40.49 -8.15
C THR A 422 -11.88 40.35 -8.28
N GLN A 423 -12.38 40.12 -9.50
CA GLN A 423 -13.77 39.72 -9.72
C GLN A 423 -14.03 38.35 -9.07
N ASP A 424 -15.19 38.16 -8.42
CA ASP A 424 -15.57 36.88 -7.79
C ASP A 424 -15.57 35.75 -8.84
N PRO A 425 -14.62 34.79 -8.78
CA PRO A 425 -14.53 33.72 -9.78
C PRO A 425 -15.75 32.79 -9.80
N ASN A 426 -16.48 32.76 -8.69
CA ASN A 426 -17.69 31.98 -8.48
C ASN A 426 -18.95 32.76 -8.92
N HIS A 427 -18.82 33.91 -9.61
CA HIS A 427 -19.94 34.76 -10.06
C HIS A 427 -19.81 35.25 -11.49
N TYR A 428 -18.58 35.41 -11.98
CA TYR A 428 -18.32 35.98 -13.29
C TYR A 428 -17.70 34.97 -14.22
N ASP A 429 -18.07 35.09 -15.49
CA ASP A 429 -17.52 34.36 -16.62
C ASP A 429 -17.39 35.28 -17.84
N PRO A 430 -16.25 35.26 -18.57
CA PRO A 430 -14.98 34.62 -18.20
C PRO A 430 -14.21 35.43 -17.14
N VAL A 431 -13.31 34.77 -16.41
CA VAL A 431 -12.32 35.41 -15.53
C VAL A 431 -10.97 34.68 -15.62
N PRO A 432 -9.83 35.38 -15.42
CA PRO A 432 -8.50 34.76 -15.50
C PRO A 432 -8.31 33.53 -14.61
N PHE A 433 -8.97 33.51 -13.44
CA PHE A 433 -8.93 32.35 -12.54
C PHE A 433 -9.48 31.07 -13.20
N LYS A 434 -10.56 31.17 -13.97
CA LYS A 434 -11.17 30.02 -14.65
C LYS A 434 -10.39 29.60 -15.89
N GLU A 435 -9.80 30.56 -16.59
CA GLU A 435 -8.87 30.26 -17.69
C GLU A 435 -7.66 29.45 -17.20
N GLU A 436 -7.14 29.76 -16.01
CA GLU A 436 -6.07 28.97 -15.38
C GLU A 436 -6.57 27.62 -14.88
N LEU A 437 -7.77 27.56 -14.29
CA LEU A 437 -8.41 26.30 -13.87
C LEU A 437 -8.50 25.32 -15.05
N GLU A 438 -8.96 25.79 -16.21
CA GLU A 438 -9.01 25.02 -17.46
C GLU A 438 -7.64 24.46 -17.84
N ARG A 439 -6.61 25.33 -17.84
CA ARG A 439 -5.23 24.96 -18.18
C ARG A 439 -4.67 23.89 -17.24
N VAL A 440 -4.90 24.04 -15.94
CA VAL A 440 -4.38 23.11 -14.92
C VAL A 440 -5.07 21.76 -15.01
N ILE A 441 -6.40 21.76 -15.18
CA ILE A 441 -7.17 20.52 -15.33
C ILE A 441 -6.67 19.70 -16.53
N ASP A 442 -6.46 20.35 -17.67
CA ASP A 442 -5.97 19.69 -18.89
C ASP A 442 -4.51 19.23 -18.74
N GLN A 443 -3.63 20.07 -18.18
CA GLN A 443 -2.21 19.75 -18.08
C GLN A 443 -1.91 18.60 -17.11
N TYR A 444 -2.59 18.55 -15.97
CA TYR A 444 -2.29 17.62 -14.87
C TYR A 444 -3.32 16.48 -14.77
N GLU A 445 -4.20 16.33 -15.78
CA GLU A 445 -5.20 15.26 -15.85
C GLU A 445 -6.04 15.13 -14.56
N ILE A 446 -6.41 16.29 -14.01
CA ILE A 446 -7.14 16.42 -12.74
C ILE A 446 -8.47 15.65 -12.82
N ASP A 447 -8.74 14.80 -11.83
CA ASP A 447 -9.95 13.98 -11.74
C ASP A 447 -10.93 14.45 -10.65
N LEU A 448 -10.48 15.35 -9.78
CA LEU A 448 -11.29 15.92 -8.70
C LEU A 448 -10.89 17.37 -8.40
N VAL A 449 -11.89 18.27 -8.41
CA VAL A 449 -11.73 19.65 -7.95
C VAL A 449 -12.46 19.87 -6.63
N LEU A 450 -11.72 20.35 -5.61
CA LEU A 450 -12.26 20.73 -4.31
C LEU A 450 -12.25 22.26 -4.16
N ASP A 451 -13.42 22.89 -4.24
CA ASP A 451 -13.56 24.36 -4.13
C ASP A 451 -13.81 24.76 -2.67
N ILE A 452 -12.77 25.28 -2.01
CA ILE A 452 -12.74 25.60 -0.58
C ILE A 452 -13.38 26.96 -0.30
N HIS A 453 -14.33 26.96 0.64
CA HIS A 453 -15.04 28.13 1.09
C HIS A 453 -15.16 28.24 2.60
N GLY A 454 -15.37 29.46 3.07
CA GLY A 454 -15.61 29.77 4.48
C GLY A 454 -17.08 30.08 4.81
N ALA A 455 -17.63 29.39 5.81
CA ALA A 455 -18.84 29.77 6.52
C ALA A 455 -18.51 30.52 7.84
N ALA A 456 -19.48 31.27 8.36
CA ALA A 456 -19.34 31.92 9.67
C ALA A 456 -19.47 30.90 10.82
N ALA A 457 -18.93 31.24 12.00
CA ALA A 457 -18.99 30.36 13.18
C ALA A 457 -20.42 30.05 13.66
N SER A 458 -21.38 30.92 13.33
CA SER A 458 -22.78 30.79 13.75
C SER A 458 -23.61 29.79 12.95
N TRP A 459 -23.05 29.22 11.88
CA TRP A 459 -23.77 28.22 11.09
C TRP A 459 -23.86 26.89 11.85
N PRO A 460 -24.95 26.12 11.72
CA PRO A 460 -25.21 24.92 12.54
C PRO A 460 -24.51 23.64 12.04
N PHE A 461 -23.58 23.76 11.09
CA PHE A 461 -22.79 22.66 10.53
C PHE A 461 -21.31 22.91 10.74
N ALA A 462 -20.51 21.83 10.75
CA ALA A 462 -19.05 21.91 10.72
C ALA A 462 -18.56 22.08 9.28
N MET A 463 -19.16 21.35 8.33
CA MET A 463 -18.96 21.53 6.90
C MET A 463 -20.27 21.28 6.12
N ASP A 464 -20.47 22.03 5.04
CA ASP A 464 -21.56 21.81 4.07
C ASP A 464 -20.95 21.61 2.68
N ILE A 465 -21.24 20.46 2.06
CA ILE A 465 -20.69 19.99 0.79
C ILE A 465 -21.72 20.26 -0.30
N GLY A 466 -21.41 21.15 -1.24
CA GLY A 466 -22.26 21.44 -2.38
C GLY A 466 -21.91 20.57 -3.59
N THR A 467 -22.83 19.71 -4.00
CA THR A 467 -22.67 18.73 -5.10
C THR A 467 -23.75 18.86 -6.19
N ASN A 468 -24.59 19.90 -6.12
CA ASN A 468 -25.80 20.07 -6.93
C ASN A 468 -26.71 18.84 -6.85
N ASP A 469 -27.09 18.46 -5.63
CA ASP A 469 -27.95 17.29 -5.37
C ASP A 469 -27.35 15.97 -5.92
N GLY A 470 -26.01 15.86 -5.89
CA GLY A 470 -25.25 14.69 -6.33
C GLY A 470 -24.88 14.69 -7.82
N GLU A 471 -25.18 15.75 -8.57
CA GLU A 471 -24.91 15.81 -10.02
C GLU A 471 -23.45 16.08 -10.36
N LEU A 472 -22.66 16.73 -9.48
CA LEU A 472 -21.30 17.20 -9.82
C LEU A 472 -20.18 16.20 -9.50
N VAL A 473 -20.47 15.12 -8.76
CA VAL A 473 -19.46 14.22 -8.21
C VAL A 473 -20.07 12.83 -7.98
N SER A 474 -19.26 11.78 -8.11
CA SER A 474 -19.69 10.43 -7.77
C SER A 474 -20.01 10.30 -6.28
N ALA A 475 -21.08 9.56 -5.95
CA ALA A 475 -21.64 9.49 -4.58
C ALA A 475 -20.68 8.97 -3.50
N HIS A 476 -19.64 8.20 -3.88
CA HIS A 476 -18.65 7.69 -2.94
C HIS A 476 -17.78 8.81 -2.35
N ARG A 477 -17.42 9.83 -3.15
CA ARG A 477 -16.52 10.91 -2.73
C ARG A 477 -17.04 11.78 -1.58
N PRO A 478 -18.26 12.35 -1.63
CA PRO A 478 -18.81 13.07 -0.48
C PRO A 478 -19.06 12.15 0.72
N ALA A 479 -19.37 10.87 0.49
CA ALA A 479 -19.54 9.89 1.56
C ALA A 479 -18.23 9.58 2.28
N ALA A 480 -17.13 9.41 1.54
CA ALA A 480 -15.78 9.22 2.07
C ALA A 480 -15.35 10.42 2.92
N LEU A 481 -15.55 11.64 2.42
CA LEU A 481 -15.27 12.88 3.18
C LEU A 481 -16.10 12.94 4.48
N MET A 482 -17.40 12.65 4.42
CA MET A 482 -18.24 12.59 5.62
C MET A 482 -17.75 11.52 6.61
N ASN A 483 -17.27 10.38 6.13
CA ASN A 483 -16.76 9.31 6.99
C ASN A 483 -15.44 9.72 7.67
N ALA A 484 -14.50 10.33 6.95
CA ALA A 484 -13.25 10.84 7.51
C ALA A 484 -13.51 11.80 8.70
N TYR A 485 -14.51 12.68 8.58
CA TYR A 485 -14.90 13.56 9.69
C TYR A 485 -15.67 12.84 10.82
N ARG A 486 -16.47 11.81 10.51
CA ARG A 486 -17.18 11.02 11.52
C ARG A 486 -16.23 10.23 12.41
N GLU A 487 -15.13 9.74 11.87
CA GLU A 487 -14.08 9.04 12.64
C GLU A 487 -13.45 9.96 13.69
N LEU A 488 -13.39 11.26 13.41
CA LEU A 488 -12.99 12.32 14.35
C LEU A 488 -14.09 12.76 15.31
N GLY A 489 -15.28 12.14 15.26
CA GLY A 489 -16.45 12.52 16.06
C GLY A 489 -17.17 13.78 15.56
N ILE A 490 -16.92 14.22 14.33
CA ILE A 490 -17.56 15.41 13.72
C ILE A 490 -18.70 14.94 12.82
N PHE A 491 -19.91 14.87 13.39
CA PHE A 491 -21.10 14.31 12.71
C PHE A 491 -21.92 15.31 11.90
N ASN A 492 -21.70 16.61 12.08
CA ASN A 492 -22.45 17.68 11.42
C ASN A 492 -21.75 18.17 10.14
N VAL A 493 -21.29 17.21 9.33
CA VAL A 493 -20.89 17.38 7.94
C VAL A 493 -22.06 16.93 7.07
N TYR A 494 -22.55 17.81 6.21
CA TYR A 494 -23.75 17.56 5.40
C TYR A 494 -23.49 17.77 3.92
N GLU A 495 -24.32 17.15 3.09
CA GLU A 495 -24.41 17.41 1.66
C GLU A 495 -25.62 18.28 1.37
N ASN A 496 -25.43 19.35 0.59
CA ASN A 496 -26.46 20.24 0.07
C ASN A 496 -27.41 20.83 1.13
N TYR A 497 -26.94 21.05 2.37
CA TYR A 497 -27.84 21.43 3.47
C TYR A 497 -28.29 22.89 3.39
N HIS A 498 -27.33 23.82 3.25
CA HIS A 498 -27.59 25.24 3.06
C HIS A 498 -27.06 25.76 1.72
N PHE A 499 -26.18 25.00 1.10
CA PHE A 499 -25.54 25.37 -0.15
C PHE A 499 -25.36 24.14 -1.04
N ASN A 500 -25.88 24.21 -2.26
CA ASN A 500 -25.87 23.09 -3.20
C ASN A 500 -25.00 23.30 -4.44
N ALA A 501 -24.21 24.39 -4.54
CA ALA A 501 -23.36 24.66 -5.71
C ALA A 501 -24.06 24.68 -7.09
N SER A 502 -25.37 24.89 -7.16
CA SER A 502 -26.14 24.70 -8.42
C SER A 502 -25.97 25.79 -9.48
N ALA A 503 -25.43 26.96 -9.12
CA ALA A 503 -25.27 28.04 -10.09
C ALA A 503 -24.14 27.72 -11.09
N PRO A 504 -24.34 27.93 -12.40
CA PRO A 504 -23.38 27.52 -13.43
C PRO A 504 -22.04 28.24 -13.32
N GLU A 505 -22.02 29.43 -12.73
CA GLU A 505 -20.79 30.19 -12.52
C GLU A 505 -19.97 29.67 -11.33
N ARG A 506 -20.49 28.72 -10.53
CA ARG A 506 -19.71 28.15 -9.43
C ARG A 506 -18.56 27.33 -9.96
N ILE A 507 -17.38 27.40 -9.33
CA ILE A 507 -16.20 26.65 -9.80
C ILE A 507 -16.53 25.15 -9.88
N ALA A 508 -17.12 24.57 -8.84
CA ALA A 508 -17.50 23.15 -8.88
C ALA A 508 -18.46 22.81 -10.04
N ASN A 509 -19.49 23.64 -10.24
CA ASN A 509 -20.45 23.42 -11.34
C ASN A 509 -19.81 23.58 -12.72
N TYR A 510 -18.96 24.61 -12.86
CA TYR A 510 -18.21 24.92 -14.07
C TYR A 510 -17.25 23.80 -14.43
N SER A 511 -16.44 23.31 -13.48
CA SER A 511 -15.52 22.18 -13.67
C SER A 511 -16.24 20.95 -14.21
N PHE A 512 -17.39 20.60 -13.63
CA PHE A 512 -18.16 19.45 -14.10
C PHE A 512 -18.79 19.68 -15.47
N ASN A 513 -19.59 20.75 -15.62
CA ASN A 513 -20.41 20.94 -16.82
C ASN A 513 -19.64 21.46 -18.03
N GLN A 514 -18.53 22.16 -17.84
CA GLN A 514 -17.71 22.71 -18.93
C GLN A 514 -16.46 21.89 -19.19
N LEU A 515 -15.84 21.33 -18.14
CA LEU A 515 -14.54 20.67 -18.23
C LEU A 515 -14.60 19.14 -18.07
N GLY A 516 -15.76 18.61 -17.66
CA GLY A 516 -15.96 17.17 -17.52
C GLY A 516 -15.23 16.54 -16.33
N VAL A 517 -14.86 17.34 -15.33
CA VAL A 517 -14.15 16.89 -14.13
C VAL A 517 -15.07 16.94 -12.92
N GLU A 518 -15.08 15.88 -12.12
CA GLU A 518 -15.86 15.84 -10.90
C GLU A 518 -15.42 16.93 -9.92
N ALA A 519 -16.38 17.54 -9.25
CA ALA A 519 -16.08 18.64 -8.36
C ALA A 519 -17.08 18.82 -7.23
N MET A 520 -16.57 19.33 -6.10
CA MET A 520 -17.38 19.66 -4.93
C MET A 520 -17.00 21.01 -4.38
N GLN A 521 -18.00 21.76 -3.90
CA GLN A 521 -17.74 22.99 -3.14
C GLN A 521 -17.84 22.70 -1.64
N LEU A 522 -16.76 22.97 -0.89
CA LEU A 522 -16.65 22.65 0.53
C LEU A 522 -16.74 23.92 1.38
N LYS A 523 -17.83 24.09 2.15
CA LYS A 523 -17.99 25.23 3.06
C LYS A 523 -17.61 24.86 4.49
N PHE A 524 -16.42 25.26 4.90
CA PHE A 524 -15.89 25.06 6.25
C PHE A 524 -16.43 26.10 7.22
N ASN A 525 -17.05 25.65 8.31
CA ASN A 525 -17.33 26.50 9.45
C ASN A 525 -16.02 27.10 9.98
N ARG A 526 -16.05 28.37 10.38
CA ARG A 526 -14.89 29.06 10.95
C ARG A 526 -14.22 28.26 12.08
N SER A 527 -14.97 27.49 12.86
CA SER A 527 -14.41 26.65 13.93
C SER A 527 -13.44 25.57 13.45
N LEU A 528 -13.60 25.06 12.22
CA LEU A 528 -12.72 24.02 11.65
C LEU A 528 -11.52 24.58 10.89
N ARG A 529 -11.49 25.89 10.64
CA ARG A 529 -10.49 26.50 9.74
C ARG A 529 -9.71 27.66 10.33
N SER A 530 -9.95 28.02 11.58
CA SER A 530 -9.32 29.17 12.20
C SER A 530 -8.73 28.75 13.54
N PRO A 531 -7.40 28.76 13.70
CA PRO A 531 -6.76 28.36 14.94
C PRO A 531 -7.16 29.28 16.12
N ASP A 532 -7.48 30.54 15.85
CA ASP A 532 -7.95 31.53 16.83
C ASP A 532 -9.23 31.13 17.57
N THR A 533 -10.02 30.22 17.00
CA THR A 533 -11.31 29.82 17.57
C THR A 533 -11.16 28.65 18.52
N ASN A 534 -10.55 27.57 18.04
CA ASN A 534 -10.20 26.38 18.79
C ASN A 534 -9.14 25.61 17.97
N LEU A 535 -7.94 25.49 18.53
CA LEU A 535 -6.83 24.79 17.86
C LEU A 535 -7.15 23.32 17.60
N GLU A 536 -7.77 22.60 18.54
CA GLU A 536 -8.15 21.20 18.37
C GLU A 536 -9.14 21.04 17.21
N ALA A 537 -10.13 21.93 17.11
CA ALA A 537 -11.08 21.90 16.01
C ALA A 537 -10.43 22.26 14.66
N TYR A 538 -9.42 23.12 14.65
CA TYR A 538 -8.62 23.43 13.47
C TYR A 538 -7.77 22.24 13.01
N VAL A 539 -7.08 21.59 13.94
CA VAL A 539 -6.30 20.37 13.68
C VAL A 539 -7.21 19.27 13.14
N ASN A 540 -8.36 19.02 13.76
CA ASN A 540 -9.33 18.04 13.27
C ASN A 540 -9.93 18.43 11.90
N GLY A 541 -10.03 19.73 11.63
CA GLY A 541 -10.40 20.27 10.34
C GLY A 541 -9.43 19.86 9.23
N LEU A 542 -8.13 20.03 9.47
CA LEU A 542 -7.06 19.59 8.55
C LEU A 542 -6.96 18.08 8.48
N TYR A 543 -6.99 17.39 9.63
CA TYR A 543 -6.92 15.93 9.71
C TYR A 543 -7.96 15.28 8.82
N GLY A 544 -9.23 15.66 8.95
CA GLY A 544 -10.31 15.06 8.15
C GLY A 544 -10.14 15.28 6.64
N MET A 545 -9.56 16.41 6.22
CA MET A 545 -9.24 16.66 4.81
C MET A 545 -8.03 15.87 4.33
N ILE A 546 -6.98 15.78 5.14
CA ILE A 546 -5.78 14.99 4.81
C ILE A 546 -6.17 13.52 4.66
N SER A 547 -6.88 12.95 5.65
CA SER A 547 -7.37 11.56 5.58
C SER A 547 -8.24 11.30 4.35
N TYR A 548 -9.07 12.28 3.95
CA TYR A 548 -9.87 12.17 2.73
C TYR A 548 -9.00 12.20 1.46
N LEU A 549 -8.07 13.14 1.37
CA LEU A 549 -7.18 13.27 0.20
C LEU A 549 -6.26 12.04 0.06
N GLU A 550 -5.82 11.49 1.18
CA GLU A 550 -5.05 10.26 1.28
C GLU A 550 -5.75 9.06 0.63
N THR A 551 -7.09 9.04 0.63
CA THR A 551 -7.88 7.97 0.01
C THR A 551 -8.34 8.26 -1.42
N GLU A 552 -8.25 9.50 -1.90
CA GLU A 552 -8.93 9.94 -3.13
C GLU A 552 -7.97 10.49 -4.18
N ASP A 553 -6.76 10.87 -3.79
CA ASP A 553 -5.70 11.22 -4.74
C ASP A 553 -4.89 9.95 -5.07
N PRO A 554 -4.97 9.43 -6.31
CA PRO A 554 -4.27 8.21 -6.72
C PRO A 554 -2.75 8.32 -6.65
N ALA A 555 -2.20 9.53 -6.47
CA ALA A 555 -0.78 9.71 -6.20
C ALA A 555 -0.36 9.27 -4.79
N PHE A 556 -1.29 9.04 -3.86
CA PHE A 556 -0.96 8.36 -2.61
C PHE A 556 -0.81 6.87 -2.85
N PRO A 557 0.22 6.21 -2.27
CA PRO A 557 0.42 4.77 -2.40
C PRO A 557 -0.69 3.93 -1.74
N TRP A 558 -1.81 4.49 -1.32
CA TRP A 558 -2.93 3.76 -0.70
C TRP A 558 -4.31 4.26 -1.04
N SER A 559 -4.39 5.23 -1.96
CA SER A 559 -5.63 5.42 -2.67
C SER A 559 -6.00 4.08 -3.31
N PRO A 560 -7.24 3.59 -3.13
CA PRO A 560 -7.71 2.41 -3.85
C PRO A 560 -7.35 2.53 -5.33
N ALA A 561 -6.83 1.45 -5.93
CA ALA A 561 -6.85 1.40 -7.39
C ALA A 561 -8.32 1.43 -7.80
N ASP A 562 -8.68 2.22 -8.82
CA ASP A 562 -10.04 2.25 -9.35
C ASP A 562 -10.54 0.80 -9.55
N GLU A 563 -11.60 0.42 -8.81
CA GLU A 563 -12.24 -0.92 -8.88
C GLU A 563 -12.86 -1.22 -10.25
#